data_AF-A0A518FYC9-F1
#
_entry.id   AF-A0A518FYC9-F1
#
_cell.length_a   1.000
_cell.length_b   1.000
_cell.length_c   1.000
_cell.angle_alpha   90.00
_cell.angle_beta   90.00
_cell.angle_gamma   90.00
#
_symmetry.space_group_name_H-M   'P 1'
#
loop_
_entity.id
_entity.type
_entity.pdbx_description
1 polymer ?
#
loop_
_entity_poly.entity_id
_entity_poly.type
_entity_poly.pdbx_seq_one_letter_code
_entity_poly.pdbx_strand_id
1 'polypeptide(L)'
;MTDQEQTTETPPATPEPVHILAPLVRSLPAAYLVFMLLVGGFALSTMMFLVQFRMEVEPFILLTDSRSGRLAVYSHLARACACLLLAFALQRYIASLRRIRRNAPDALDRFLKASRFLWRALFLCALLVIGMGIWAFDVRRDPAADFAVGQEIYASNPEPKVQVEFYLAETSPGKGLEERILRETGERIWLPVKPILSNENFLQAQVGLDPDQTPVVTMKLNEEGTAIIRQASQEHRDKPLAILVDGEVIMAPNIAGPMGSEIMISGFDTMEEAQRIARSISGNE
;
A
#
# COMPACT_ATOMS: atom_id res chain seq x y z
N MET A 1 62.29 1.70 -75.97
CA MET A 1 61.87 0.31 -75.72
C MET A 1 61.81 0.19 -74.21
N THR A 2 60.61 -0.01 -73.69
CA THR A 2 60.15 0.41 -72.36
C THR A 2 60.56 -0.60 -71.29
N ASP A 3 61.16 -0.13 -70.19
CA ASP A 3 61.33 -0.91 -68.97
C ASP A 3 59.95 -1.17 -68.35
N GLN A 4 59.63 -2.45 -68.11
CA GLN A 4 58.46 -2.84 -67.32
C GLN A 4 58.87 -2.99 -65.85
N GLU A 5 58.44 -2.04 -65.04
CA GLU A 5 58.40 -2.17 -63.57
C GLU A 5 57.47 -3.32 -63.19
N GLN A 6 58.03 -4.37 -62.61
CA GLN A 6 57.27 -5.50 -62.08
C GLN A 6 56.77 -5.15 -60.67
N THR A 7 55.56 -4.61 -60.59
CA THR A 7 54.87 -4.33 -59.33
C THR A 7 54.68 -5.63 -58.56
N THR A 8 55.34 -5.74 -57.39
CA THR A 8 55.17 -6.88 -56.49
C THR A 8 53.85 -6.71 -55.74
N GLU A 9 52.76 -7.27 -56.27
CA GLU A 9 51.49 -7.32 -55.55
C GLU A 9 51.63 -8.23 -54.32
N THR A 10 51.57 -7.61 -53.14
CA THR A 10 51.45 -8.34 -51.86
C THR A 10 50.06 -8.98 -51.82
N PRO A 11 49.93 -10.30 -51.59
CA PRO A 11 48.62 -10.94 -51.54
C PRO A 11 47.77 -10.31 -50.42
N PRO A 12 46.44 -10.14 -50.61
CA PRO A 12 45.59 -9.56 -49.60
C PRO A 12 45.66 -10.39 -48.32
N ALA A 13 45.96 -9.72 -47.20
CA ALA A 13 45.98 -10.35 -45.88
C ALA A 13 44.67 -11.12 -45.67
N THR A 14 44.78 -12.43 -45.42
CA THR A 14 43.63 -13.27 -45.13
C THR A 14 42.93 -12.66 -43.91
N PRO A 15 41.62 -12.35 -43.97
CA PRO A 15 40.96 -11.71 -42.83
C PRO A 15 41.08 -12.63 -41.62
N GLU A 16 41.63 -12.10 -40.51
CA GLU A 16 41.74 -12.88 -39.27
C GLU A 16 40.36 -13.44 -38.90
N PRO A 17 40.26 -14.72 -38.50
CA PRO A 17 38.99 -15.33 -38.16
C PRO A 17 38.36 -14.57 -36.99
N VAL A 18 37.31 -13.80 -37.29
CA VAL A 18 36.57 -13.03 -36.29
C VAL A 18 35.98 -14.02 -35.30
N HIS A 19 36.50 -14.02 -34.07
CA HIS A 19 36.03 -14.88 -33.00
C HIS A 19 34.51 -14.70 -32.83
N ILE A 20 33.73 -15.78 -32.96
CA ILE A 20 32.24 -15.76 -33.02
C ILE A 20 31.63 -15.00 -31.82
N LEU A 21 32.33 -15.01 -30.68
CA LEU A 21 31.89 -14.34 -29.45
C LEU A 21 32.43 -12.92 -29.26
N ALA A 22 33.17 -12.35 -30.22
CA ALA A 22 33.73 -11.00 -30.14
C ALA A 22 32.66 -9.91 -29.88
N PRO A 23 31.45 -9.95 -30.49
CA PRO A 23 30.39 -8.98 -30.18
C PRO A 23 29.95 -9.02 -28.71
N LEU A 24 29.89 -10.21 -28.12
CA LEU A 24 29.51 -10.42 -26.71
C LEU A 24 30.58 -9.90 -25.76
N VAL A 25 31.86 -10.00 -26.12
CA VAL A 25 32.94 -9.41 -25.31
C VAL A 25 32.89 -7.88 -25.35
N ARG A 26 32.52 -7.30 -26.50
CA ARG A 26 32.37 -5.84 -26.66
C ARG A 26 31.23 -5.26 -25.83
N SER A 27 30.22 -6.05 -25.47
CA SER A 27 29.11 -5.60 -24.62
C SER A 27 29.42 -5.54 -23.12
N LEU A 28 30.64 -5.91 -22.70
CA LEU A 28 31.07 -5.86 -21.29
C LEU A 28 30.78 -4.53 -20.57
N PRO A 29 31.05 -3.33 -21.16
CA PRO A 29 30.74 -2.06 -20.50
C PRO A 29 29.25 -1.88 -20.21
N ALA A 30 28.39 -2.24 -21.17
CA ALA A 30 26.95 -2.19 -21.01
C ALA A 30 26.47 -3.18 -19.93
N ALA A 31 27.05 -4.39 -19.90
CA ALA A 31 26.73 -5.38 -18.86
C ALA A 31 27.12 -4.87 -17.45
N TYR A 32 28.24 -4.16 -17.30
CA TYR A 32 28.61 -3.54 -16.02
C TYR A 32 27.65 -2.43 -15.61
N LEU A 33 27.19 -1.61 -16.56
CA LEU A 33 26.19 -0.58 -16.27
C LEU A 33 24.90 -1.21 -15.74
N VAL A 34 24.38 -2.25 -16.41
CA VAL A 34 23.19 -2.98 -15.96
C VAL A 34 23.42 -3.60 -14.58
N PHE A 35 24.59 -4.17 -14.31
CA PHE A 35 24.94 -4.70 -13.00
C PHE A 35 24.90 -3.62 -11.91
N MET A 36 25.45 -2.44 -12.16
CA MET A 36 25.40 -1.32 -11.20
C MET A 36 23.97 -0.84 -10.94
N LEU A 37 23.13 -0.77 -11.98
CA LEU A 37 21.71 -0.45 -11.81
C LEU A 37 20.98 -1.50 -10.98
N LEU A 38 21.26 -2.79 -11.16
CA LEU A 38 20.66 -3.86 -10.36
C LEU A 38 21.07 -3.76 -8.88
N VAL A 39 22.34 -3.47 -8.59
CA VAL A 39 22.82 -3.25 -7.21
C VAL A 39 22.15 -2.03 -6.59
N GLY A 40 22.04 -0.92 -7.33
CA GLY A 40 21.31 0.28 -6.89
C GLY A 40 19.82 -0.01 -6.64
N GLY A 41 19.17 -0.76 -7.53
CA GLY A 41 17.78 -1.17 -7.38
C GLY A 41 17.55 -2.06 -6.15
N PHE A 42 18.49 -2.96 -5.84
CA PHE A 42 18.49 -3.75 -4.61
C PHE A 42 18.59 -2.85 -3.36
N ALA A 43 19.55 -1.93 -3.33
CA ALA A 43 19.75 -1.02 -2.21
C ALA A 43 18.53 -0.11 -1.98
N LEU A 44 18.00 0.49 -3.05
CA LEU A 44 16.80 1.34 -2.99
C LEU A 44 15.57 0.55 -2.51
N SER A 45 15.36 -0.66 -3.05
CA SER A 45 14.21 -1.48 -2.66
C SER A 45 14.31 -1.93 -1.20
N THR A 46 15.52 -2.27 -0.72
CA THR A 46 15.78 -2.60 0.67
C THR A 46 15.57 -1.39 1.59
N MET A 47 16.04 -0.21 1.20
CA MET A 47 15.82 1.02 1.95
C MET A 47 14.32 1.34 2.08
N MET A 48 13.57 1.23 0.98
CA MET A 48 12.11 1.45 1.00
C MET A 48 11.39 0.43 1.89
N PHE A 49 11.79 -0.84 1.85
CA PHE A 49 11.29 -1.85 2.79
C PHE A 49 11.55 -1.45 4.25
N LEU A 50 12.78 -1.03 4.58
CA LEU A 50 13.14 -0.64 5.94
C LEU A 50 12.41 0.63 6.40
N VAL A 51 12.24 1.62 5.52
CA VAL A 51 11.47 2.84 5.82
C VAL A 51 10.01 2.48 6.10
N GLN A 52 9.40 1.66 5.23
CA GLN A 52 8.02 1.23 5.42
C GLN A 52 7.85 0.45 6.73
N PHE A 53 8.75 -0.50 7.00
CA PHE A 53 8.74 -1.30 8.23
C PHE A 53 8.94 -0.44 9.50
N ARG A 54 9.72 0.65 9.42
CA ARG A 54 9.94 1.57 10.54
C ARG A 54 8.74 2.49 10.80
N MET A 55 7.99 2.84 9.76
CA MET A 55 6.85 3.76 9.85
C MET A 55 5.56 3.07 10.34
N GLU A 56 5.57 1.74 10.55
CA GLU A 56 4.43 1.04 11.16
C GLU A 56 4.29 1.50 12.63
N VAL A 57 3.15 2.12 12.95
CA VAL A 57 2.83 2.66 14.29
C VAL A 57 2.78 1.56 15.37
N GLU A 58 2.33 0.37 14.96
CA GLU A 58 2.35 -0.89 15.71
C GLU A 58 3.00 -1.95 14.81
N PRO A 59 4.14 -2.55 15.20
CA PRO A 59 4.80 -3.54 14.36
C PRO A 59 3.87 -4.73 14.15
N PHE A 60 3.74 -5.17 12.89
CA PHE A 60 2.95 -6.33 12.41
C PHE A 60 1.52 -6.07 11.93
N ILE A 61 0.81 -4.98 12.27
CA ILE A 61 -0.60 -4.81 11.87
C ILE A 61 -0.78 -4.86 10.34
N LEU A 62 0.11 -4.20 9.59
CA LEU A 62 0.09 -4.23 8.11
C LEU A 62 0.41 -5.62 7.54
N LEU A 63 1.13 -6.46 8.28
CA LEU A 63 1.47 -7.83 7.89
C LEU A 63 0.36 -8.83 8.29
N THR A 64 -0.32 -8.62 9.42
CA THR A 64 -1.35 -9.52 9.96
C THR A 64 -2.72 -9.21 9.38
N ASP A 65 -3.12 -7.95 9.37
CA ASP A 65 -4.53 -7.59 9.21
C ASP A 65 -4.85 -6.95 7.86
N SER A 66 -3.83 -6.49 7.12
CA SER A 66 -4.01 -5.82 5.82
C SER A 66 -3.51 -6.64 4.62
N ARG A 67 -4.38 -6.96 3.66
CA ARG A 67 -3.96 -7.63 2.40
C ARG A 67 -3.10 -6.71 1.52
N SER A 68 -3.43 -5.43 1.41
CA SER A 68 -2.64 -4.41 0.68
C SER A 68 -1.39 -4.00 1.43
N GLY A 69 -1.44 -3.93 2.76
CA GLY A 69 -0.26 -3.72 3.60
C GLY A 69 0.79 -4.79 3.34
N ARG A 70 0.37 -6.07 3.39
CA ARG A 70 1.22 -7.19 2.97
C ARG A 70 1.75 -7.01 1.56
N LEU A 71 0.88 -6.75 0.57
CA LEU A 71 1.31 -6.59 -0.82
C LEU A 71 2.38 -5.51 -0.96
N ALA A 72 2.21 -4.36 -0.31
CA ALA A 72 3.17 -3.27 -0.35
C ALA A 72 4.53 -3.71 0.23
N VAL A 73 4.55 -4.26 1.43
CA VAL A 73 5.77 -4.73 2.12
C VAL A 73 6.47 -5.84 1.30
N TYR A 74 5.74 -6.87 0.90
CA TYR A 74 6.29 -7.98 0.12
C TYR A 74 6.72 -7.56 -1.29
N SER A 75 6.14 -6.51 -1.88
CA SER A 75 6.57 -6.00 -3.18
C SER A 75 7.99 -5.42 -3.13
N HIS A 76 8.36 -4.74 -2.03
CA HIS A 76 9.69 -4.18 -1.85
C HIS A 76 10.72 -5.30 -1.65
N LEU A 77 10.37 -6.28 -0.82
CA LEU A 77 11.20 -7.47 -0.59
C LEU A 77 11.39 -8.29 -1.87
N ALA A 78 10.33 -8.54 -2.63
CA ALA A 78 10.39 -9.26 -3.90
C ALA A 78 11.26 -8.55 -4.93
N ARG A 79 11.14 -7.22 -5.06
CA ARG A 79 12.02 -6.42 -5.92
C ARG A 79 13.48 -6.52 -5.49
N ALA A 80 13.76 -6.40 -4.19
CA ALA A 80 15.12 -6.55 -3.67
C ALA A 80 15.70 -7.95 -4.01
N CYS A 81 14.96 -9.02 -3.73
CA CYS A 81 15.37 -10.39 -4.06
C CYS A 81 15.60 -10.58 -5.58
N ALA A 82 14.72 -10.03 -6.43
CA ALA A 82 14.88 -10.11 -7.89
C ALA A 82 16.14 -9.36 -8.38
N CYS A 83 16.36 -8.14 -7.91
CA CYS A 83 17.55 -7.36 -8.22
C CYS A 83 18.83 -8.07 -7.78
N LEU A 84 18.85 -8.65 -6.57
CA LEU A 84 19.99 -9.39 -6.05
C LEU A 84 20.29 -10.65 -6.87
N LEU A 85 19.26 -11.44 -7.20
CA LEU A 85 19.41 -12.66 -8.00
C LEU A 85 19.93 -12.34 -9.41
N LEU A 86 19.38 -11.31 -10.06
CA LEU A 86 19.84 -10.87 -11.39
C LEU A 86 21.24 -10.28 -11.35
N ALA A 87 21.59 -9.51 -10.32
CA ALA A 87 22.94 -8.98 -10.14
C ALA A 87 23.96 -10.13 -10.01
N PHE A 88 23.65 -11.14 -9.18
CA PHE A 88 24.49 -12.32 -9.03
C PHE A 88 24.63 -13.12 -10.33
N ALA A 89 23.52 -13.33 -11.05
CA ALA A 89 23.53 -14.02 -12.34
C ALA A 89 24.36 -13.27 -13.40
N LEU A 90 24.19 -11.95 -13.48
CA LEU A 90 24.91 -11.09 -14.41
C LEU A 90 26.40 -11.00 -14.06
N GLN A 91 26.76 -10.99 -12.78
CA GLN A 91 28.17 -11.04 -12.34
C GLN A 91 28.86 -12.32 -12.84
N ARG A 92 28.19 -13.48 -12.75
CA ARG A 92 28.72 -14.75 -13.28
C ARG A 92 28.87 -14.71 -14.81
N TYR A 93 27.94 -14.07 -15.50
CA TYR A 93 27.99 -13.88 -16.96
C TYR A 93 29.13 -12.94 -17.38
N ILE A 94 29.31 -11.80 -16.71
CA ILE A 94 30.44 -10.88 -16.94
C ILE A 94 31.77 -11.59 -16.68
N ALA A 95 31.84 -12.40 -15.62
CA ALA A 95 33.05 -13.17 -15.30
C ALA A 95 33.40 -14.20 -16.41
N SER A 96 32.41 -14.82 -17.05
CA SER A 96 32.66 -15.75 -18.16
C SER A 96 33.10 -15.02 -19.44
N LEU A 97 32.51 -13.86 -19.76
CA LEU A 97 32.95 -13.01 -20.87
C LEU A 97 34.39 -12.51 -20.71
N ARG A 98 34.80 -12.17 -19.47
CA ARG A 98 36.20 -11.82 -19.18
C ARG A 98 37.16 -12.99 -19.42
N ARG A 99 36.74 -14.23 -19.19
CA ARG A 99 37.54 -15.43 -19.50
C ARG A 99 37.66 -15.64 -21.00
N ILE A 100 36.59 -15.44 -21.75
CA ILE A 100 36.61 -15.46 -23.24
C ILE A 100 37.60 -14.40 -23.75
N ARG A 101 37.53 -13.17 -23.23
CA ARG A 101 38.47 -12.09 -23.61
C ARG A 101 39.95 -12.44 -23.32
N ARG A 102 40.22 -13.30 -22.36
CA ARG A 102 41.57 -13.75 -21.97
C ARG A 102 41.98 -15.06 -22.67
N ASN A 103 41.17 -15.57 -23.60
CA ASN A 103 41.38 -16.86 -24.28
C ASN A 103 41.63 -18.03 -23.31
N ALA A 104 40.91 -18.08 -22.19
CA ALA A 104 41.05 -19.16 -21.22
C ALA A 104 40.54 -20.52 -21.79
N PRO A 105 41.18 -21.66 -21.47
CA PRO A 105 40.83 -22.96 -22.04
C PRO A 105 39.43 -23.45 -21.65
N ASP A 106 38.90 -23.03 -20.49
CA ASP A 106 37.56 -23.39 -20.00
C ASP A 106 36.48 -22.33 -20.29
N ALA A 107 36.79 -21.31 -21.12
CA ALA A 107 35.96 -20.12 -21.28
C ALA A 107 34.55 -20.42 -21.82
N LEU A 108 34.43 -21.28 -22.84
CA LEU A 108 33.15 -21.60 -23.47
C LEU A 108 32.21 -22.35 -22.54
N ASP A 109 32.70 -23.37 -21.83
CA ASP A 109 31.89 -24.13 -20.87
C ASP A 109 31.38 -23.24 -19.73
N ARG A 110 32.26 -22.39 -19.18
CA ARG A 110 31.89 -21.39 -18.17
C ARG A 110 30.85 -20.42 -18.68
N PHE A 111 30.98 -19.96 -19.93
CA PHE A 111 30.00 -19.09 -20.57
C PHE A 111 28.63 -19.74 -20.71
N LEU A 112 28.57 -20.98 -21.22
CA LEU A 112 27.31 -21.70 -21.37
C LEU A 112 26.63 -21.96 -20.02
N LYS A 113 27.40 -22.32 -18.98
CA LYS A 113 26.88 -22.49 -17.61
C LYS A 113 26.34 -21.18 -17.04
N ALA A 114 27.07 -20.08 -17.21
CA ALA A 114 26.64 -18.76 -16.74
C ALA A 114 25.40 -18.25 -17.50
N SER A 115 25.35 -18.46 -18.81
CA SER A 115 24.19 -18.11 -19.65
C SER A 115 22.93 -18.89 -19.23
N ARG A 116 23.04 -20.21 -19.04
CA ARG A 116 21.92 -21.02 -18.53
C ARG A 116 21.45 -20.55 -17.16
N PHE A 117 22.36 -20.18 -16.27
CA PHE A 117 22.00 -19.64 -14.96
C PHE A 117 21.28 -18.30 -15.07
N LEU A 118 21.74 -17.40 -15.95
CA LEU A 118 21.09 -16.11 -16.22
C LEU A 118 19.67 -16.28 -16.76
N TRP A 119 19.47 -17.18 -17.71
CA TRP A 119 18.13 -17.47 -18.24
C TRP A 119 17.18 -18.05 -17.18
N ARG A 120 17.68 -18.93 -16.31
CA ARG A 120 16.89 -19.43 -15.16
C ARG A 120 16.53 -18.32 -14.19
N ALA A 121 17.46 -17.41 -13.88
CA ALA A 121 17.20 -16.26 -13.02
C ALA A 121 16.14 -15.33 -13.63
N LEU A 122 16.26 -15.00 -14.92
CA LEU A 122 15.27 -14.19 -15.64
C LEU A 122 13.88 -14.84 -15.63
N PHE A 123 13.80 -16.15 -15.86
CA PHE A 123 12.54 -16.89 -15.81
C PHE A 123 11.90 -16.84 -14.41
N LEU A 124 12.68 -17.06 -13.35
CA LEU A 124 12.19 -16.96 -11.98
C LEU A 124 11.71 -15.56 -11.63
N CYS A 125 12.45 -14.52 -12.06
CA CYS A 125 12.01 -13.13 -11.87
C CYS A 125 10.72 -12.83 -12.63
N ALA A 126 10.54 -13.36 -13.85
CA ALA A 126 9.31 -13.20 -14.61
C ALA A 126 8.12 -13.86 -13.90
N LEU A 127 8.28 -15.08 -13.38
CA LEU A 127 7.25 -15.75 -12.58
C LEU A 127 6.90 -14.96 -11.31
N LEU A 128 7.91 -14.41 -10.63
CA LEU A 128 7.70 -13.57 -9.45
C LEU A 128 6.89 -12.31 -9.79
N VAL A 129 7.20 -11.65 -10.90
CA VAL A 129 6.45 -10.48 -11.39
C VAL A 129 5.01 -10.85 -11.72
N ILE A 130 4.78 -11.98 -12.39
CA ILE A 130 3.44 -12.47 -12.70
C ILE A 130 2.66 -12.76 -11.42
N GLY A 131 3.26 -13.48 -10.47
CA GLY A 131 2.63 -13.79 -9.18
C GLY A 131 2.27 -12.53 -8.40
N MET A 132 3.18 -11.56 -8.32
CA MET A 132 2.91 -10.25 -7.73
C MET A 132 1.83 -9.48 -8.47
N GLY A 133 1.80 -9.56 -9.81
CA GLY A 133 0.77 -8.93 -10.63
C GLY A 133 -0.62 -9.51 -10.41
N ILE A 134 -0.73 -10.84 -10.31
CA ILE A 134 -1.97 -11.54 -9.97
C ILE A 134 -2.44 -11.14 -8.57
N TRP A 135 -1.54 -11.15 -7.59
CA TRP A 135 -1.89 -10.76 -6.22
C TRP A 135 -2.30 -9.29 -6.14
N ALA A 136 -1.61 -8.38 -6.84
CA ALA A 136 -1.99 -6.98 -6.93
C ALA A 136 -3.33 -6.75 -7.67
N PHE A 137 -3.67 -7.62 -8.62
CA PHE A 137 -4.98 -7.59 -9.26
C PHE A 137 -6.08 -8.02 -8.29
N ASP A 138 -5.85 -9.09 -7.52
CA ASP A 138 -6.77 -9.58 -6.50
C ASP A 138 -7.07 -8.53 -5.42
N VAL A 139 -6.03 -7.91 -4.85
CA VAL A 139 -6.18 -6.84 -3.83
C VAL A 139 -6.97 -5.64 -4.38
N ARG A 140 -6.74 -5.25 -5.64
CA ARG A 140 -7.48 -4.13 -6.26
C ARG A 140 -8.94 -4.46 -6.60
N ARG A 141 -9.26 -5.75 -6.76
CA ARG A 141 -10.60 -6.19 -7.12
C ARG A 141 -11.60 -6.04 -5.99
N ASP A 142 -11.14 -6.19 -4.74
CA ASP A 142 -11.97 -6.06 -3.55
C ASP A 142 -11.28 -5.24 -2.45
N PRO A 143 -11.26 -3.91 -2.58
CA PRO A 143 -10.66 -3.02 -1.58
C PRO A 143 -11.36 -3.08 -0.21
N ALA A 144 -12.63 -3.52 -0.17
CA ALA A 144 -13.37 -3.69 1.08
C ALA A 144 -12.87 -4.89 1.89
N ALA A 145 -12.23 -5.86 1.25
CA ALA A 145 -11.67 -7.05 1.90
C ALA A 145 -10.32 -6.83 2.59
N ASP A 146 -9.70 -5.64 2.44
CA ASP A 146 -8.34 -5.38 2.88
C ASP A 146 -8.17 -5.46 4.40
N PHE A 147 -9.19 -5.03 5.14
CA PHE A 147 -9.29 -5.13 6.60
C PHE A 147 -10.28 -6.22 7.04
N ALA A 148 -10.94 -6.89 6.10
CA ALA A 148 -11.93 -7.93 6.37
C ALA A 148 -11.32 -9.29 6.73
N VAL A 149 -10.00 -9.43 6.81
CA VAL A 149 -9.40 -10.64 7.42
C VAL A 149 -9.77 -10.74 8.92
N GLY A 150 -10.22 -9.63 9.53
CA GLY A 150 -10.99 -9.61 10.77
C GLY A 150 -12.48 -10.00 10.65
N GLN A 151 -12.98 -10.58 9.54
CA GLN A 151 -14.35 -11.12 9.47
C GLN A 151 -14.41 -12.64 9.70
N GLU A 152 -13.42 -13.43 9.24
CA GLU A 152 -13.47 -14.90 9.42
C GLU A 152 -13.26 -15.36 10.87
N ILE A 153 -12.40 -14.66 11.64
CA ILE A 153 -12.24 -14.96 13.08
C ILE A 153 -13.39 -14.37 13.93
N TYR A 154 -14.00 -13.27 13.49
CA TYR A 154 -15.04 -12.57 14.26
C TYR A 154 -16.48 -13.01 13.95
N ALA A 155 -16.73 -13.70 12.83
CA ALA A 155 -18.06 -14.25 12.51
C ALA A 155 -18.54 -15.33 13.50
N SER A 156 -17.65 -15.88 14.34
CA SER A 156 -18.00 -16.88 15.36
C SER A 156 -18.50 -16.28 16.68
N ASN A 157 -18.37 -14.97 16.86
CA ASN A 157 -18.83 -14.27 18.06
C ASN A 157 -19.46 -12.94 17.63
N PRO A 158 -20.80 -12.81 17.56
CA PRO A 158 -21.42 -11.54 17.19
C PRO A 158 -20.95 -10.50 18.21
N GLU A 159 -20.15 -9.53 17.75
CA GLU A 159 -19.77 -8.42 18.60
C GLU A 159 -21.04 -7.73 19.12
N PRO A 160 -21.03 -7.25 20.38
CA PRO A 160 -22.18 -6.55 20.92
C PRO A 160 -22.55 -5.39 19.98
N LYS A 161 -23.85 -5.24 19.71
CA LYS A 161 -24.38 -4.18 18.85
C LYS A 161 -23.98 -2.82 19.42
N VAL A 162 -23.07 -2.13 18.74
CA VAL A 162 -22.58 -0.81 19.15
C VAL A 162 -23.65 0.24 18.87
N GLN A 163 -23.98 1.03 19.89
CA GLN A 163 -24.97 2.10 19.78
C GLN A 163 -24.28 3.40 19.35
N VAL A 164 -24.74 3.99 18.25
CA VAL A 164 -24.21 5.23 17.69
C VAL A 164 -25.34 6.25 17.68
N GLU A 165 -25.13 7.36 18.38
CA GLU A 165 -26.16 8.37 18.60
C GLU A 165 -25.60 9.78 18.42
N PHE A 166 -26.43 10.67 17.88
CA PHE A 166 -26.09 12.07 17.65
C PHE A 166 -26.99 12.98 18.47
N TYR A 167 -26.41 13.98 19.11
CA TYR A 167 -27.12 14.91 19.98
C TYR A 167 -26.75 16.36 19.66
N LEU A 168 -27.75 17.24 19.64
CA LEU A 168 -27.53 18.68 19.63
C LEU A 168 -27.09 19.11 21.03
N ALA A 169 -25.79 19.31 21.21
CA ALA A 169 -25.20 19.61 22.51
C ALA A 169 -25.18 21.12 22.78
N GLU A 170 -25.12 21.46 24.06
CA GLU A 170 -24.93 22.83 24.54
C GLU A 170 -23.67 22.90 25.41
N THR A 171 -23.04 24.07 25.47
CA THR A 171 -21.85 24.34 26.30
C THR A 171 -22.23 24.92 27.67
N SER A 172 -23.51 24.97 28.00
CA SER A 172 -24.00 25.46 29.29
C SER A 172 -25.20 24.64 29.80
N PRO A 173 -25.41 24.56 31.12
CA PRO A 173 -26.55 23.86 31.69
C PRO A 173 -27.89 24.46 31.26
N GLY A 174 -28.88 23.61 31.04
CA GLY A 174 -30.22 24.01 30.63
C GLY A 174 -31.29 23.04 31.13
N LYS A 175 -32.55 23.49 31.11
CA LYS A 175 -33.68 22.65 31.54
C LYS A 175 -33.84 21.46 30.58
N GLY A 176 -33.76 20.24 31.12
CA GLY A 176 -33.89 19.01 30.32
C GLY A 176 -32.61 18.59 29.62
N LEU A 177 -31.46 19.18 29.99
CA LEU A 177 -30.15 18.74 29.54
C LEU A 177 -29.42 17.98 30.65
N GLU A 178 -28.68 16.95 30.26
CA GLU A 178 -27.83 16.16 31.14
C GLU A 178 -26.36 16.45 30.87
N GLU A 179 -25.57 16.57 31.94
CA GLU A 179 -24.12 16.74 31.83
C GLU A 179 -23.47 15.44 31.33
N ARG A 180 -22.52 15.59 30.41
CA ARG A 180 -21.61 14.56 29.91
C ARG A 180 -20.20 15.13 29.81
N ILE A 181 -19.21 14.24 29.75
CA ILE A 181 -17.79 14.59 29.63
C ILE A 181 -17.29 14.08 28.28
N LEU A 182 -16.59 14.94 27.55
CA LEU A 182 -15.94 14.59 26.30
C LEU A 182 -14.67 13.77 26.57
N ARG A 183 -14.56 12.55 25.99
CA ARG A 183 -13.46 11.61 26.24
C ARG A 183 -12.08 12.24 26.02
N GLU A 184 -11.92 12.96 24.92
CA GLU A 184 -10.62 13.49 24.47
C GLU A 184 -10.11 14.66 25.32
N THR A 185 -10.98 15.64 25.61
CA THR A 185 -10.56 16.91 26.25
C THR A 185 -10.91 16.99 27.73
N GLY A 186 -11.81 16.12 28.22
CA GLY A 186 -12.41 16.23 29.55
C GLY A 186 -13.40 17.39 29.69
N GLU A 187 -13.77 18.05 28.59
CA GLU A 187 -14.72 19.17 28.59
C GLU A 187 -16.14 18.69 28.94
N ARG A 188 -16.87 19.55 29.65
CA ARG A 188 -18.26 19.29 30.01
C ARG A 188 -19.18 19.81 28.91
N ILE A 189 -20.10 18.95 28.49
CA ILE A 189 -21.14 19.29 27.53
C ILE A 189 -22.50 18.86 28.06
N TRP A 190 -23.57 19.51 27.59
CA TRP A 190 -24.93 19.26 28.04
C TRP A 190 -25.78 18.74 26.89
N LEU A 191 -26.35 17.54 27.06
CA LEU A 191 -27.09 16.83 26.01
C LEU A 191 -28.58 16.76 26.34
N PRO A 192 -29.48 16.89 25.37
CA PRO A 192 -30.89 16.57 25.59
C PRO A 192 -31.08 15.08 25.85
N VAL A 193 -32.20 14.71 26.45
CA VAL A 193 -32.51 13.30 26.79
C VAL A 193 -32.60 12.40 25.56
N LYS A 194 -33.00 12.94 24.40
CA LYS A 194 -33.21 12.17 23.17
C LYS A 194 -32.17 12.51 22.10
N PRO A 195 -31.64 11.51 21.40
CA PRO A 195 -30.79 11.76 20.24
C PRO A 195 -31.62 12.31 19.08
N ILE A 196 -30.96 13.03 18.18
CA ILE A 196 -31.52 13.45 16.89
C ILE A 196 -31.31 12.40 15.79
N LEU A 197 -30.26 11.58 15.89
CA LEU A 197 -30.03 10.42 15.02
C LEU A 197 -29.57 9.23 15.85
N SER A 198 -29.99 8.04 15.45
CA SER A 198 -29.54 6.76 16.00
C SER A 198 -29.07 5.82 14.85
N ASN A 199 -28.57 4.63 15.18
CA ASN A 199 -28.14 3.64 14.17
C ASN A 199 -29.14 3.40 13.02
N GLU A 200 -30.45 3.54 13.27
CA GLU A 200 -31.50 3.29 12.27
C GLU A 200 -31.56 4.35 11.16
N ASN A 201 -30.96 5.52 11.40
CA ASN A 201 -30.94 6.61 10.43
C ASN A 201 -29.78 6.49 9.41
N PHE A 202 -28.98 5.44 9.51
CA PHE A 202 -27.83 5.19 8.66
C PHE A 202 -28.05 4.00 7.72
N LEU A 203 -27.59 4.12 6.48
CA LEU A 203 -27.61 3.05 5.48
C LEU A 203 -26.38 2.17 5.54
N GLN A 204 -25.21 2.79 5.72
CA GLN A 204 -23.92 2.11 5.70
C GLN A 204 -22.85 2.99 6.36
N ALA A 205 -21.78 2.36 6.80
CA ALA A 205 -20.59 3.05 7.27
C ALA A 205 -19.33 2.35 6.74
N GLN A 206 -18.34 3.16 6.37
CA GLN A 206 -17.09 2.68 5.79
C GLN A 206 -15.92 3.27 6.57
N VAL A 207 -14.90 2.44 6.83
CA VAL A 207 -13.67 2.90 7.45
C VAL A 207 -12.68 3.28 6.37
N GLY A 208 -11.97 4.37 6.58
CA GLY A 208 -10.87 4.83 5.75
C GLY A 208 -9.71 5.35 6.59
N LEU A 209 -8.74 5.92 5.89
CA LEU A 209 -7.65 6.69 6.47
C LEU A 209 -7.70 8.11 5.92
N ASP A 210 -7.46 9.10 6.77
CA ASP A 210 -7.27 10.48 6.35
C ASP A 210 -5.84 10.71 5.76
N PRO A 211 -5.53 11.92 5.25
CA PRO A 211 -4.19 12.22 4.73
C PRO A 211 -3.05 12.05 5.75
N ASP A 212 -3.36 12.15 7.03
CA ASP A 212 -2.41 12.01 8.14
C ASP A 212 -2.29 10.54 8.62
N GLN A 213 -2.94 9.61 7.91
CA GLN A 213 -3.01 8.17 8.22
C GLN A 213 -3.74 7.85 9.53
N THR A 214 -4.67 8.71 9.94
CA THR A 214 -5.55 8.48 11.08
C THR A 214 -6.83 7.77 10.62
N PRO A 215 -7.37 6.79 11.38
CA PRO A 215 -8.63 6.15 11.04
C PRO A 215 -9.78 7.14 11.01
N VAL A 216 -10.65 7.00 10.00
CA VAL A 216 -11.90 7.76 9.86
C VAL A 216 -13.05 6.84 9.53
N VAL A 217 -14.26 7.20 9.98
CA VAL A 217 -15.50 6.49 9.66
C VAL A 217 -16.41 7.44 8.88
N THR A 218 -16.71 7.08 7.64
CA THR A 218 -17.67 7.78 6.79
C THR A 218 -18.99 7.04 6.83
N MET A 219 -20.04 7.70 7.29
CA MET A 219 -21.39 7.15 7.42
C MET A 219 -22.31 7.82 6.41
N LYS A 220 -23.15 7.01 5.77
CA LYS A 220 -24.19 7.46 4.86
C LYS A 220 -25.55 7.36 5.53
N LEU A 221 -26.28 8.47 5.57
CA LEU A 221 -27.62 8.56 6.13
C LEU A 221 -28.66 8.04 5.12
N ASN A 222 -29.78 7.54 5.65
CA ASN A 222 -30.98 7.30 4.86
C ASN A 222 -31.71 8.63 4.59
N GLU A 223 -32.81 8.57 3.82
CA GLU A 223 -33.56 9.78 3.44
C GLU A 223 -34.12 10.53 4.66
N GLU A 224 -34.64 9.80 5.65
CA GLU A 224 -35.18 10.35 6.89
C GLU A 224 -34.09 11.03 7.73
N GLY A 225 -32.99 10.34 8.01
CA GLY A 225 -31.84 10.88 8.75
C GLY A 225 -31.23 12.11 8.08
N THR A 226 -31.16 12.09 6.73
CA THR A 226 -30.70 13.24 5.94
C THR A 226 -31.62 14.45 6.13
N ALA A 227 -32.94 14.25 6.14
CA ALA A 227 -33.90 15.34 6.35
C ALA A 227 -33.78 15.92 7.77
N ILE A 228 -33.70 15.05 8.79
CA ILE A 228 -33.57 15.44 10.20
C ILE A 228 -32.30 16.26 10.42
N ILE A 229 -31.13 15.74 10.03
CA ILE A 229 -29.86 16.41 10.31
C ILE A 229 -29.74 17.72 9.55
N ARG A 230 -30.29 17.81 8.32
CA ARG A 230 -30.24 19.03 7.51
C ARG A 230 -31.01 20.16 8.15
N GLN A 231 -32.19 19.88 8.73
CA GLN A 231 -32.96 20.88 9.46
C GLN A 231 -32.29 21.22 10.80
N ALA A 232 -31.94 20.20 11.59
CA ALA A 232 -31.33 20.38 12.91
C ALA A 232 -30.02 21.18 12.84
N SER A 233 -29.15 20.91 11.87
CA SER A 233 -27.89 21.63 11.69
C SER A 233 -28.06 23.08 11.21
N GLN A 234 -29.19 23.43 10.60
CA GLN A 234 -29.51 24.82 10.29
C GLN A 234 -29.93 25.60 11.53
N GLU A 235 -30.73 24.98 12.39
CA GLU A 235 -31.25 25.59 13.61
C GLU A 235 -30.20 25.66 14.72
N HIS A 236 -29.25 24.73 14.75
CA HIS A 236 -28.24 24.57 15.80
C HIS A 236 -26.83 24.98 15.34
N ARG A 237 -26.73 26.04 14.54
CA ARG A 237 -25.45 26.53 13.99
C ARG A 237 -24.52 27.04 15.09
N ASP A 238 -23.22 26.85 14.87
CA ASP A 238 -22.11 27.28 15.74
C ASP A 238 -22.18 26.69 17.17
N LYS A 239 -22.91 25.58 17.31
CA LYS A 239 -23.04 24.80 18.54
C LYS A 239 -22.54 23.37 18.33
N PRO A 240 -22.15 22.68 19.41
CA PRO A 240 -21.58 21.33 19.30
C PRO A 240 -22.62 20.29 18.89
N LEU A 241 -22.22 19.38 18.01
CA LEU A 241 -22.92 18.15 17.67
C LEU A 241 -22.21 17.00 18.36
N ALA A 242 -22.74 16.54 19.49
CA ALA A 242 -22.15 15.43 20.22
C ALA A 242 -22.44 14.10 19.51
N ILE A 243 -21.40 13.28 19.38
CA ILE A 243 -21.46 11.93 18.83
C ILE A 243 -21.10 10.96 19.93
N LEU A 244 -22.03 10.04 20.20
CA LEU A 244 -21.92 9.06 21.26
C LEU A 244 -21.76 7.68 20.67
N VAL A 245 -20.87 6.90 21.28
CA VAL A 245 -20.67 5.47 20.99
C VAL A 245 -20.77 4.72 22.31
N ASP A 246 -21.72 3.80 22.38
CA ASP A 246 -22.03 3.03 23.60
C ASP A 246 -22.27 3.92 24.85
N GLY A 247 -22.91 5.08 24.62
CA GLY A 247 -23.24 6.05 25.66
C GLY A 247 -22.10 7.00 26.07
N GLU A 248 -20.90 6.83 25.51
CA GLU A 248 -19.75 7.70 25.76
C GLU A 248 -19.59 8.74 24.66
N VAL A 249 -19.34 9.99 25.04
CA VAL A 249 -19.12 11.10 24.08
C VAL A 249 -17.71 10.99 23.51
N ILE A 250 -17.62 10.54 22.27
CA ILE A 250 -16.33 10.40 21.57
C ILE A 250 -15.89 11.71 20.93
N MET A 251 -16.82 12.53 20.43
CA MET A 251 -16.53 13.84 19.85
C MET A 251 -17.70 14.80 19.93
N ALA A 252 -17.41 16.10 19.82
CA ALA A 252 -18.44 17.15 19.80
C ALA A 252 -18.06 18.34 18.89
N PRO A 253 -17.88 18.15 17.57
CA PRO A 253 -17.54 19.24 16.67
C PRO A 253 -18.65 20.29 16.55
N ASN A 254 -18.27 21.55 16.33
CA ASN A 254 -19.24 22.63 16.10
C ASN A 254 -19.88 22.53 14.70
N ILE A 255 -21.19 22.74 14.64
CA ILE A 255 -21.96 22.72 13.41
C ILE A 255 -21.69 24.01 12.61
N ALA A 256 -20.96 23.89 11.50
CA ALA A 256 -20.65 25.04 10.65
C ALA A 256 -21.82 25.50 9.75
N GLY A 257 -22.80 24.62 9.48
CA GLY A 257 -23.91 24.88 8.57
C GLY A 257 -24.73 23.63 8.24
N PRO A 258 -25.65 23.72 7.25
CA PRO A 258 -26.51 22.61 6.87
C PRO A 258 -25.70 21.37 6.47
N MET A 259 -25.99 20.24 7.09
CA MET A 259 -25.33 18.97 6.83
C MET A 259 -26.00 18.18 5.69
N GLY A 260 -25.18 17.35 5.02
CA GLY A 260 -25.58 16.49 3.92
C GLY A 260 -26.05 15.10 4.37
N SER A 261 -26.11 14.17 3.41
CA SER A 261 -26.43 12.76 3.64
C SER A 261 -25.22 11.92 4.06
N GLU A 262 -24.05 12.53 4.18
CA GLU A 262 -22.80 11.86 4.51
C GLU A 262 -22.11 12.61 5.65
N ILE A 263 -21.65 11.85 6.65
CA ILE A 263 -20.99 12.36 7.84
C ILE A 263 -19.68 11.60 8.01
N MET A 264 -18.58 12.33 8.22
CA MET A 264 -17.27 11.77 8.50
C MET A 264 -16.90 12.03 9.96
N ILE A 265 -16.53 10.97 10.69
CA ILE A 265 -15.96 11.02 12.03
C ILE A 265 -14.47 10.70 11.93
N SER A 266 -13.64 11.50 12.59
CA SER A 266 -12.20 11.29 12.76
C SER A 266 -11.84 11.25 14.25
N GLY A 267 -10.57 11.03 14.60
CA GLY A 267 -10.13 11.05 16.00
C GLY A 267 -10.33 9.73 16.75
N PHE A 268 -10.34 8.61 16.04
CA PHE A 268 -10.30 7.29 16.66
C PHE A 268 -8.87 6.94 17.08
N ASP A 269 -8.72 6.37 18.28
CA ASP A 269 -7.41 5.94 18.80
C ASP A 269 -6.88 4.71 18.06
N THR A 270 -7.79 3.85 17.59
CA THR A 270 -7.45 2.56 16.96
C THR A 270 -8.31 2.29 15.74
N MET A 271 -7.76 1.55 14.78
CA MET A 271 -8.49 1.10 13.60
C MET A 271 -9.63 0.14 13.99
N GLU A 272 -9.42 -0.67 15.02
CA GLU A 272 -10.38 -1.62 15.57
C GLU A 272 -11.66 -0.93 16.08
N GLU A 273 -11.52 0.23 16.75
CA GLU A 273 -12.67 1.04 17.19
C GLU A 273 -13.48 1.58 16.01
N ALA A 274 -12.81 2.13 14.99
CA ALA A 274 -13.47 2.61 13.77
C ALA A 274 -14.21 1.47 13.04
N GLN A 275 -13.59 0.29 12.92
CA GLN A 275 -14.19 -0.89 12.32
C GLN A 275 -15.37 -1.43 13.11
N ARG A 276 -15.31 -1.39 14.44
CA ARG A 276 -16.41 -1.82 15.31
C ARG A 276 -17.66 -0.96 15.08
N ILE A 277 -17.49 0.36 14.98
CA ILE A 277 -18.58 1.30 14.68
C ILE A 277 -19.12 1.09 13.26
N ALA A 278 -18.25 0.96 12.26
CA ALA A 278 -18.68 0.81 10.88
C ALA A 278 -19.50 -0.48 10.65
N ARG A 279 -19.11 -1.56 11.33
CA ARG A 279 -19.82 -2.85 11.30
C ARG A 279 -21.20 -2.78 11.97
N SER A 280 -21.35 -2.06 13.08
CA SER A 280 -22.64 -1.95 13.77
C SER A 280 -23.69 -1.19 12.98
N ILE A 281 -23.27 -0.23 12.16
CA ILE A 281 -24.14 0.52 11.27
C ILE A 281 -24.54 -0.34 10.06
N SER A 282 -23.57 -0.99 9.42
CA SER A 282 -23.80 -1.76 8.19
C SER A 282 -24.49 -3.11 8.43
N GLY A 283 -24.54 -3.61 9.66
CA GLY A 283 -25.16 -4.88 10.04
C GLY A 283 -26.65 -4.83 10.38
N ASN A 284 -27.36 -3.73 10.10
CA ASN A 284 -28.78 -3.54 10.43
C ASN A 284 -29.76 -3.95 9.29
N GLU A 285 -29.36 -4.82 8.36
CA GLU A 285 -30.26 -5.40 7.33
C GLU A 285 -31.11 -6.58 7.85
#